data_AF-D6GVC5-F1
#
_entry.id   AF-D6GVC5-F1
#
_cell.length_a   1.000
_cell.length_b   1.000
_cell.length_c   1.000
_cell.angle_alpha   90.00
_cell.angle_beta   90.00
_cell.angle_gamma   90.00
#
_symmetry.space_group_name_H-M   'P 1'
#
loop_
_entity.id
_entity.type
_entity.pdbx_description
1 polymer ?
#
loop_
_entity_poly.entity_id
_entity_poly.type
_entity_poly.pdbx_seq_one_letter_code
_entity_poly.pdbx_strand_id
1 'polypeptide(L)'
;MKNNLIVLIFGIVIVFVIAYFLFFYNSAPSKHGTNSVEILYNSCKGCSDGALNIIKSLFHSNGADLLSKNVSFESVSGSSLVSQYSVTSLPTLIINETNVSTDTLDSLAYLNAFNVESNNFVLNTPFLAGVYKGIKYFDLIQNRSITAFDILNQSYVYKNTNTSVINPSEVLYLINGTNYTNKNKVEISFVYSNSSFSAVQSLIMYTALKAFGNFSNLSTLIAPRVAFSSSETLGDTEFYALNGSDYNSNYFYLEPSYLQNLSSSPYVNILEKQLFEFDQNSAYPLFSNIGNFMPFMDIGGRYIEVSSMINPKLFANKNITEIDNLITTNKTDGKAFNDSVYFVQTLLCSYIGYNTGVCSNSTIKNDLNNINSLT
;
A
#
# COMPACT_ATOMS: atom_id res chain seq x y z
N MET A 1 21.17 45.94 -43.88
CA MET A 1 21.45 44.52 -43.52
C MET A 1 21.01 44.16 -42.11
N LYS A 2 21.63 44.63 -41.00
CA LYS A 2 21.28 44.18 -39.63
C LYS A 2 19.77 44.15 -39.33
N ASN A 3 19.03 45.21 -39.67
CA ASN A 3 17.59 45.29 -39.37
C ASN A 3 16.77 44.17 -40.06
N ASN A 4 17.12 43.79 -41.29
CA ASN A 4 16.44 42.73 -42.05
C ASN A 4 16.58 41.36 -41.35
N LEU A 5 17.73 41.11 -40.71
CA LEU A 5 17.98 39.86 -39.98
C LEU A 5 17.11 39.77 -38.71
N ILE A 6 16.93 40.90 -38.00
CA ILE A 6 16.07 40.97 -36.80
C ILE A 6 14.60 40.71 -37.18
N VAL A 7 14.12 41.33 -38.27
CA VAL A 7 12.76 41.09 -38.78
C VAL A 7 12.54 39.63 -39.18
N LEU A 8 13.52 38.99 -39.82
CA LEU A 8 13.46 37.57 -40.18
C LEU A 8 13.34 36.66 -38.94
N ILE A 9 14.16 36.90 -37.92
CA ILE A 9 14.16 36.12 -36.67
C ILE A 9 12.82 36.27 -35.93
N PHE A 10 12.29 37.49 -35.81
CA PHE A 10 10.97 37.72 -35.20
C PHE A 10 9.85 37.03 -35.97
N GLY A 11 9.86 37.07 -37.30
CA GLY A 11 8.88 36.36 -38.13
C GLY A 11 8.89 34.84 -37.89
N ILE A 12 10.09 34.24 -37.82
CA ILE A 12 10.25 32.80 -37.55
C ILE A 12 9.73 32.44 -36.15
N VAL A 13 10.08 33.22 -35.11
CA VAL A 13 9.61 32.99 -33.73
C VAL A 13 8.08 33.07 -33.64
N ILE A 14 7.46 34.06 -34.29
CA ILE A 14 5.99 34.21 -34.32
C ILE A 14 5.33 33.00 -35.00
N VAL A 15 5.88 32.53 -36.13
CA VAL A 15 5.37 31.33 -36.81
C VAL A 15 5.49 30.08 -35.93
N PHE A 16 6.60 29.88 -35.21
CA PHE A 16 6.74 28.75 -34.28
C PHE A 16 5.79 28.85 -33.09
N VAL A 17 5.58 30.04 -32.51
CA VAL A 17 4.61 30.23 -31.41
C VAL A 17 3.18 29.96 -31.88
N ILE A 18 2.79 30.44 -33.07
CA ILE A 18 1.46 30.18 -33.64
C ILE A 18 1.30 28.70 -34.00
N ALA A 19 2.30 28.05 -34.58
CA ALA A 19 2.26 26.62 -34.88
C ALA A 19 2.16 25.76 -33.61
N TYR A 20 2.91 26.10 -32.56
CA TYR A 20 2.81 25.47 -31.25
C TYR A 20 1.40 25.66 -30.66
N PHE A 21 0.87 26.88 -30.65
CA PHE A 21 -0.47 27.15 -30.15
C PHE A 21 -1.54 26.39 -30.95
N LEU A 22 -1.46 26.37 -32.29
CA LEU A 22 -2.39 25.61 -33.12
C LEU A 22 -2.25 24.10 -32.96
N PHE A 23 -1.08 23.57 -32.62
CA PHE A 23 -0.89 22.14 -32.36
C PHE A 23 -1.53 21.72 -31.02
N PHE A 24 -1.23 22.45 -29.94
CA PHE A 24 -1.71 22.11 -28.59
C PHE A 24 -3.15 22.60 -28.29
N TYR A 25 -3.62 23.69 -28.90
CA TYR A 25 -4.97 24.23 -28.67
C TYR A 25 -6.04 23.59 -29.56
N ASN A 26 -5.65 22.93 -30.67
CA ASN A 26 -6.54 22.03 -31.42
C ASN A 26 -6.48 20.57 -30.93
N SER A 27 -5.72 20.27 -29.86
CA SER A 27 -5.96 19.09 -29.03
C SER A 27 -7.26 19.27 -28.23
N ALA A 28 -8.39 19.36 -28.93
CA ALA A 28 -9.70 19.31 -28.33
C ALA A 28 -9.79 18.02 -27.50
N PRO A 29 -10.39 18.04 -26.29
CA PRO A 29 -10.57 16.83 -25.50
C PRO A 29 -11.28 15.81 -26.37
N SER A 30 -10.69 14.62 -26.50
CA SER A 30 -11.29 13.57 -27.30
C SER A 30 -12.68 13.28 -26.74
N LYS A 31 -13.63 12.92 -27.60
CA LYS A 31 -14.94 12.45 -27.13
C LYS A 31 -14.75 11.08 -26.50
N HIS A 32 -14.38 11.08 -25.22
CA HIS A 32 -14.22 9.89 -24.41
C HIS A 32 -15.46 9.00 -24.54
N GLY A 33 -15.26 7.69 -24.66
CA GLY A 33 -16.38 6.75 -24.78
C GLY A 33 -17.26 6.81 -23.54
N THR A 34 -18.57 6.69 -23.73
CA THR A 34 -19.48 6.55 -22.59
C THR A 34 -19.29 5.17 -21.99
N ASN A 35 -18.68 5.09 -20.82
CA ASN A 35 -18.36 3.82 -20.18
C ASN A 35 -19.54 3.35 -19.32
N SER A 36 -19.81 2.05 -19.37
CA SER A 36 -20.92 1.43 -18.64
C SER A 36 -20.38 0.50 -17.57
N VAL A 37 -20.93 0.61 -16.36
CA VAL A 37 -20.61 -0.27 -15.23
C VAL A 37 -21.85 -1.04 -14.84
N GLU A 38 -21.83 -2.35 -15.02
CA GLU A 38 -22.88 -3.24 -14.54
C GLU A 38 -22.52 -3.79 -13.16
N ILE A 39 -23.45 -3.68 -12.21
CA ILE A 39 -23.26 -4.18 -10.84
C ILE A 39 -24.15 -5.39 -10.65
N LEU A 40 -23.54 -6.57 -10.52
CA LEU A 40 -24.25 -7.76 -10.08
C LEU A 40 -24.40 -7.76 -8.57
N TYR A 41 -25.59 -8.08 -8.09
CA TYR A 41 -25.89 -8.19 -6.67
C TYR A 41 -27.05 -9.16 -6.43
N ASN A 42 -27.13 -9.71 -5.23
CA ASN A 42 -28.32 -10.39 -4.73
C ASN A 42 -28.97 -9.53 -3.65
N SER A 43 -30.20 -9.06 -3.91
CA SER A 43 -31.21 -8.48 -2.98
C SER A 43 -30.80 -7.41 -1.94
N CYS A 44 -29.53 -7.01 -1.86
CA CYS A 44 -29.00 -6.14 -0.81
C CYS A 44 -29.46 -4.68 -0.95
N LYS A 45 -30.07 -4.14 0.12
CA LYS A 45 -30.22 -2.70 0.31
C LYS A 45 -28.90 -2.11 0.85
N GLY A 46 -28.24 -1.27 0.06
CA GLY A 46 -27.11 -0.44 0.50
C GLY A 46 -25.70 -1.00 0.22
N CYS A 47 -25.56 -2.21 -0.35
CA CYS A 47 -24.23 -2.74 -0.72
C CYS A 47 -23.55 -1.97 -1.86
N SER A 48 -24.29 -1.16 -2.62
CA SER A 48 -23.82 -0.48 -3.83
C SER A 48 -23.05 0.82 -3.55
N ASP A 49 -23.54 1.65 -2.63
CA ASP A 49 -23.38 3.10 -2.79
C ASP A 49 -21.99 3.60 -2.38
N GLY A 50 -21.38 3.02 -1.34
CA GLY A 50 -20.04 3.40 -0.89
C GLY A 50 -18.96 3.12 -1.95
N ALA A 51 -18.84 1.86 -2.37
CA ALA A 51 -17.88 1.46 -3.39
C ALA A 51 -18.13 2.16 -4.73
N LEU A 52 -19.40 2.28 -5.17
CA LEU A 52 -19.71 2.97 -6.42
C LEU A 52 -19.39 4.45 -6.39
N ASN A 53 -19.50 5.14 -5.25
CA ASN A 53 -19.12 6.54 -5.18
C ASN A 53 -17.60 6.73 -5.30
N ILE A 54 -16.79 5.81 -4.77
CA ILE A 54 -15.34 5.80 -4.99
C ILE A 54 -15.02 5.57 -6.47
N ILE A 55 -15.58 4.52 -7.09
CA ILE A 55 -15.35 4.17 -8.49
C ILE A 55 -15.80 5.31 -9.43
N LYS A 56 -16.98 5.91 -9.18
CA LYS A 56 -17.46 7.09 -9.92
C LYS A 56 -16.55 8.29 -9.75
N SER A 57 -16.02 8.53 -8.56
CA SER A 57 -15.07 9.63 -8.33
C SER A 57 -13.78 9.44 -9.13
N LEU A 58 -13.24 8.22 -9.19
CA LEU A 58 -12.00 7.91 -9.93
C LEU A 58 -12.14 8.14 -11.43
N PHE A 59 -13.22 7.66 -12.03
CA PHE A 59 -13.51 7.89 -13.45
C PHE A 59 -13.78 9.37 -13.74
N HIS A 60 -14.54 10.06 -12.88
CA HIS A 60 -14.86 11.47 -13.06
C HIS A 60 -13.63 12.39 -12.90
N SER A 61 -12.67 12.05 -12.02
CA SER A 61 -11.37 12.76 -11.96
C SER A 61 -10.53 12.60 -13.24
N ASN A 62 -10.75 11.51 -14.00
CA ASN A 62 -10.11 11.27 -15.30
C ASN A 62 -10.97 11.76 -16.49
N GLY A 63 -12.03 12.56 -16.23
CA GLY A 63 -12.89 13.13 -17.26
C GLY A 63 -13.87 12.15 -17.91
N ALA A 64 -14.07 10.97 -17.32
CA ALA A 64 -14.99 9.95 -17.81
C ALA A 64 -16.22 9.83 -16.88
N ASP A 65 -17.43 9.95 -17.45
CA ASP A 65 -18.67 9.70 -16.69
C ASP A 65 -19.08 8.22 -16.76
N LEU A 66 -19.42 7.65 -15.61
CA LEU A 66 -19.83 6.25 -15.47
C LEU A 66 -21.35 6.06 -15.42
N LEU A 67 -21.89 5.38 -16.43
CA LEU A 67 -23.27 4.90 -16.41
C LEU A 67 -23.38 3.59 -15.61
N SER A 68 -23.70 3.71 -14.31
CA SER A 68 -23.93 2.57 -13.42
C SER A 68 -25.31 1.93 -13.61
N LYS A 69 -25.37 0.64 -13.93
CA LYS A 69 -26.58 -0.17 -14.08
C LYS A 69 -26.59 -1.33 -13.08
N ASN A 70 -27.57 -1.32 -12.17
CA ASN A 70 -27.76 -2.42 -11.23
C ASN A 70 -28.44 -3.61 -11.92
N VAL A 71 -27.84 -4.81 -11.81
CA VAL A 71 -28.33 -6.07 -12.40
C VAL A 71 -28.52 -7.11 -11.29
N SER A 72 -29.75 -7.59 -11.10
CA SER A 72 -29.98 -8.70 -10.17
C SER A 72 -29.36 -9.98 -10.71
N PHE A 73 -28.61 -10.70 -9.88
CA PHE A 73 -28.08 -12.04 -10.15
C PHE A 73 -29.16 -13.01 -10.67
N GLU A 74 -30.36 -12.95 -10.08
CA GLU A 74 -31.51 -13.80 -10.42
C GLU A 74 -32.18 -13.44 -11.75
N SER A 75 -31.79 -12.31 -12.37
CA SER A 75 -32.29 -11.94 -13.70
C SER A 75 -31.56 -12.69 -14.80
N VAL A 76 -32.21 -12.89 -15.96
CA VAL A 76 -31.59 -13.50 -17.15
C VAL A 76 -30.30 -12.77 -17.55
N SER A 77 -30.27 -11.43 -17.41
CA SER A 77 -29.06 -10.62 -17.65
C SER A 77 -27.97 -10.94 -16.64
N GLY A 78 -28.29 -11.02 -15.34
CA GLY A 78 -27.33 -11.34 -14.28
C GLY A 78 -26.76 -12.75 -14.43
N SER A 79 -27.62 -13.74 -14.65
CA SER A 79 -27.20 -15.13 -14.88
C SER A 79 -26.33 -15.30 -16.14
N SER A 80 -26.60 -14.52 -17.20
CA SER A 80 -25.72 -14.46 -18.38
C SER A 80 -24.34 -13.90 -18.05
N LEU A 81 -24.28 -12.78 -17.32
CA LEU A 81 -23.01 -12.16 -16.90
C LEU A 81 -22.23 -13.08 -15.95
N VAL A 82 -22.90 -13.80 -15.05
CA VAL A 82 -22.28 -14.80 -14.17
C VAL A 82 -21.58 -15.89 -14.97
N SER A 83 -22.25 -16.43 -15.98
CA SER A 83 -21.69 -17.48 -16.85
C SER A 83 -20.65 -16.96 -17.85
N GLN A 84 -20.68 -15.67 -18.18
CA GLN A 84 -19.74 -15.03 -19.11
C GLN A 84 -18.41 -14.66 -18.42
N TYR A 85 -18.47 -14.21 -17.16
CA TYR A 85 -17.35 -13.64 -16.41
C TYR A 85 -16.99 -14.45 -15.15
N SER A 86 -17.28 -15.76 -15.20
CA SER A 86 -16.95 -16.76 -14.17
C SER A 86 -17.27 -16.33 -12.72
N VAL A 87 -18.38 -15.62 -12.52
CA VAL A 87 -18.62 -14.84 -11.29
C VAL A 87 -18.80 -15.75 -10.07
N THR A 88 -17.79 -15.83 -9.21
CA THR A 88 -17.73 -16.73 -8.05
C THR A 88 -18.44 -16.20 -6.80
N SER A 89 -18.78 -14.91 -6.78
CA SER A 89 -19.12 -14.16 -5.57
C SER A 89 -19.91 -12.88 -5.89
N LEU A 90 -20.52 -12.26 -4.87
CA LEU A 90 -21.42 -11.10 -5.02
C LEU A 90 -21.34 -10.13 -3.84
N PRO A 91 -21.60 -8.82 -4.06
CA PRO A 91 -21.68 -8.14 -5.35
C PRO A 91 -20.42 -8.25 -6.20
N THR A 92 -20.60 -8.08 -7.50
CA THR A 92 -19.52 -8.08 -8.49
C THR A 92 -19.69 -6.88 -9.41
N LEU A 93 -18.60 -6.16 -9.68
CA LEU A 93 -18.59 -5.04 -10.61
C LEU A 93 -18.07 -5.50 -11.97
N ILE A 94 -18.71 -5.08 -13.05
CA ILE A 94 -18.27 -5.32 -14.42
C ILE A 94 -18.19 -3.96 -15.13
N ILE A 95 -16.97 -3.50 -15.44
CA ILE A 95 -16.74 -2.32 -16.27
C ILE A 95 -16.67 -2.80 -17.72
N ASN A 96 -17.65 -2.40 -18.52
CA ASN A 96 -17.67 -2.63 -19.96
C ASN A 96 -17.24 -1.34 -20.66
N GLU A 97 -16.01 -1.38 -21.18
CA GLU A 97 -15.33 -0.24 -21.75
C GLU A 97 -15.20 -0.37 -23.27
N THR A 98 -15.38 0.74 -23.97
CA THR A 98 -15.18 0.79 -25.43
C THR A 98 -14.05 1.72 -25.84
N ASN A 99 -13.77 2.79 -25.08
CA ASN A 99 -12.77 3.81 -25.43
C ASN A 99 -12.24 4.54 -24.16
N VAL A 100 -11.36 3.89 -23.38
CA VAL A 100 -10.75 4.44 -22.16
C VAL A 100 -9.25 4.69 -22.36
N SER A 101 -8.70 5.71 -21.68
CA SER A 101 -7.28 6.00 -21.71
C SER A 101 -6.49 4.95 -20.92
N THR A 102 -5.30 4.60 -21.42
CA THR A 102 -4.30 3.80 -20.70
C THR A 102 -4.14 4.26 -19.26
N ASP A 103 -4.10 5.56 -19.05
CA ASP A 103 -3.84 6.20 -17.75
C ASP A 103 -4.94 5.90 -16.71
N THR A 104 -6.19 5.69 -17.17
CA THR A 104 -7.30 5.25 -16.30
C THR A 104 -7.22 3.75 -16.02
N LEU A 105 -6.81 2.96 -17.02
CA LEU A 105 -6.57 1.52 -16.86
C LEU A 105 -5.43 1.26 -15.88
N ASP A 106 -4.32 1.98 -16.03
CA ASP A 106 -3.18 1.97 -15.13
C ASP A 106 -3.61 2.37 -13.71
N SER A 107 -4.49 3.38 -13.56
CA SER A 107 -5.06 3.78 -12.27
C SER A 107 -5.92 2.70 -11.60
N LEU A 108 -6.64 1.89 -12.38
CA LEU A 108 -7.48 0.80 -11.86
C LEU A 108 -6.68 -0.48 -11.61
N ALA A 109 -5.67 -0.75 -12.45
CA ALA A 109 -4.70 -1.82 -12.25
C ALA A 109 -3.81 -1.56 -11.03
N TYR A 110 -3.43 -0.30 -10.77
CA TYR A 110 -2.70 0.13 -9.58
C TYR A 110 -3.48 -0.12 -8.27
N LEU A 111 -4.80 -0.26 -8.34
CA LEU A 111 -5.66 -0.67 -7.22
C LEU A 111 -5.81 -2.20 -7.08
N ASN A 112 -5.18 -3.00 -7.96
CA ASN A 112 -5.20 -4.48 -8.01
C ASN A 112 -6.60 -5.16 -8.03
N ALA A 113 -7.69 -4.39 -8.16
CA ALA A 113 -9.03 -4.85 -7.80
C ALA A 113 -9.81 -5.59 -8.91
N PHE A 114 -9.29 -5.71 -10.14
CA PHE A 114 -10.08 -6.14 -11.30
C PHE A 114 -9.42 -7.25 -12.11
N ASN A 115 -10.20 -8.29 -12.46
CA ASN A 115 -9.85 -9.28 -13.48
C ASN A 115 -10.09 -8.70 -14.87
N VAL A 116 -9.21 -8.95 -15.84
CA VAL A 116 -9.40 -8.52 -17.23
C VAL A 116 -9.90 -9.68 -18.07
N GLU A 117 -11.20 -9.72 -18.35
CA GLU A 117 -11.85 -10.77 -19.12
C GLU A 117 -12.52 -10.19 -20.37
N SER A 118 -12.05 -10.59 -21.56
CA SER A 118 -12.68 -10.22 -22.85
C SER A 118 -12.93 -8.70 -23.01
N ASN A 119 -11.91 -7.88 -22.73
CA ASN A 119 -11.96 -6.40 -22.71
C ASN A 119 -12.93 -5.78 -21.68
N ASN A 120 -13.31 -6.52 -20.64
CA ASN A 120 -14.11 -6.01 -19.51
C ASN A 120 -13.34 -6.21 -18.20
N PHE A 121 -13.57 -5.33 -17.22
CA PHE A 121 -12.93 -5.39 -15.90
C PHE A 121 -13.91 -5.93 -14.86
N VAL A 122 -13.58 -7.06 -14.23
CA VAL A 122 -14.49 -7.85 -13.38
C VAL A 122 -13.96 -7.93 -11.95
N LEU A 123 -14.65 -7.29 -11.00
CA LEU A 123 -14.38 -7.34 -9.56
C LEU A 123 -15.20 -8.46 -8.91
N ASN A 124 -14.68 -9.70 -8.93
CA ASN A 124 -15.26 -10.85 -8.24
C ASN A 124 -14.78 -10.88 -6.78
N THR A 125 -15.66 -10.76 -5.77
CA THR A 125 -15.26 -10.51 -4.36
C THR A 125 -15.71 -11.55 -3.30
N PRO A 126 -14.90 -12.60 -3.02
CA PRO A 126 -15.10 -13.51 -1.87
C PRO A 126 -14.78 -12.86 -0.52
N PHE A 127 -13.69 -12.09 -0.45
CA PHE A 127 -13.54 -10.78 0.21
C PHE A 127 -14.62 -10.44 1.27
N LEU A 128 -15.88 -10.18 0.87
CA LEU A 128 -17.01 -9.83 1.75
C LEU A 128 -17.43 -10.87 2.80
N ALA A 129 -17.06 -12.13 2.64
CA ALA A 129 -17.31 -13.23 3.58
C ALA A 129 -16.03 -13.67 4.36
N GLY A 130 -14.88 -13.08 4.03
CA GLY A 130 -13.56 -13.67 4.24
C GLY A 130 -12.85 -13.42 5.57
N VAL A 131 -13.52 -12.96 6.64
CA VAL A 131 -12.85 -12.71 7.94
C VAL A 131 -13.63 -13.26 9.13
N TYR A 132 -13.08 -14.29 9.78
CA TYR A 132 -13.67 -14.98 10.94
C TYR A 132 -12.91 -14.80 12.26
N LYS A 133 -12.05 -13.76 12.35
CA LYS A 133 -11.54 -13.21 13.62
C LYS A 133 -11.50 -11.68 13.56
N GLY A 134 -12.34 -11.03 14.35
CA GLY A 134 -12.26 -9.60 14.68
C GLY A 134 -12.69 -8.65 13.55
N ILE A 135 -11.80 -8.40 12.59
CA ILE A 135 -11.95 -7.34 11.57
C ILE A 135 -13.12 -7.69 10.63
N LYS A 136 -14.19 -6.90 10.59
CA LYS A 136 -15.19 -7.07 9.53
C LYS A 136 -14.73 -6.32 8.30
N TYR A 137 -15.03 -6.89 7.14
CA TYR A 137 -14.72 -6.25 5.86
C TYR A 137 -15.43 -4.90 5.65
N PHE A 138 -16.55 -4.68 6.36
CA PHE A 138 -17.21 -3.37 6.47
C PHE A 138 -16.33 -2.31 7.14
N ASP A 139 -15.50 -2.72 8.12
CA ASP A 139 -14.62 -1.82 8.87
C ASP A 139 -13.46 -1.33 7.98
N LEU A 140 -13.04 -2.11 6.98
CA LEU A 140 -12.03 -1.68 5.98
C LEU A 140 -12.58 -0.66 4.96
N ILE A 141 -13.90 -0.61 4.75
CA ILE A 141 -14.56 0.26 3.76
C ILE A 141 -15.19 1.51 4.40
N GLN A 142 -15.66 1.41 5.64
CA GLN A 142 -16.22 2.55 6.37
C GLN A 142 -15.14 3.48 6.96
N ASN A 143 -13.92 2.98 7.16
CA ASN A 143 -12.78 3.80 7.55
C ASN A 143 -12.03 4.31 6.33
N ARG A 144 -11.36 5.46 6.48
CA ARG A 144 -10.51 5.99 5.42
C ARG A 144 -9.31 5.06 5.20
N SER A 145 -9.14 4.63 3.95
CA SER A 145 -7.82 4.27 3.41
C SER A 145 -6.98 5.55 3.31
N ILE A 146 -6.42 5.96 4.44
CA ILE A 146 -5.43 7.03 4.49
C ILE A 146 -4.14 6.40 3.97
N THR A 147 -3.65 6.79 2.79
CA THR A 147 -2.41 6.18 2.27
C THR A 147 -1.26 6.48 3.23
N ALA A 148 -0.17 5.69 3.18
CA ALA A 148 1.02 6.09 3.90
C ALA A 148 1.43 7.51 3.47
N PHE A 149 1.43 7.80 2.17
CA PHE A 149 1.69 9.13 1.62
C PHE A 149 0.84 10.25 2.27
N ASP A 150 -0.44 10.02 2.57
CA ASP A 150 -1.28 10.99 3.29
C ASP A 150 -0.81 11.22 4.74
N ILE A 151 -0.43 10.16 5.47
CA ILE A 151 0.07 10.28 6.87
C ILE A 151 1.48 10.90 6.89
N LEU A 152 2.34 10.49 5.96
CA LEU A 152 3.69 11.03 5.76
C LEU A 152 3.63 12.52 5.39
N ASN A 153 2.65 12.95 4.57
CA ASN A 153 2.39 14.37 4.28
C ASN A 153 1.80 15.14 5.47
N GLN A 154 1.23 14.49 6.49
CA GLN A 154 0.82 15.17 7.72
C GLN A 154 1.94 15.23 8.76
N SER A 155 2.80 14.21 8.84
CA SER A 155 3.96 14.21 9.73
C SER A 155 4.89 15.38 9.43
N TYR A 156 5.38 16.04 10.49
CA TYR A 156 6.39 17.09 10.33
C TYR A 156 7.75 16.53 9.83
N VAL A 157 7.99 15.24 10.08
CA VAL A 157 9.28 14.58 9.88
C VAL A 157 9.55 14.28 8.40
N TYR A 158 8.55 13.82 7.66
CA TYR A 158 8.70 13.36 6.26
C TYR A 158 8.63 14.46 5.19
N LYS A 159 8.14 15.66 5.53
CA LYS A 159 8.05 16.81 4.60
C LYS A 159 9.38 17.27 3.97
N ASN A 160 10.50 16.72 4.45
CA ASN A 160 11.86 17.01 3.99
C ASN A 160 12.60 15.76 3.48
N THR A 161 11.91 14.64 3.27
CA THR A 161 12.51 13.35 2.88
C THR A 161 12.36 13.13 1.37
N ASN A 162 13.44 12.68 0.71
CA ASN A 162 13.46 12.48 -0.73
C ASN A 162 12.56 11.28 -1.13
N THR A 163 11.62 11.51 -2.06
CA THR A 163 10.63 10.50 -2.49
C THR A 163 11.24 9.28 -3.17
N SER A 164 12.48 9.34 -3.67
CA SER A 164 13.18 8.15 -4.21
C SER A 164 13.65 7.14 -3.14
N VAL A 165 13.52 7.49 -1.86
CA VAL A 165 14.03 6.73 -0.69
C VAL A 165 12.90 5.98 0.02
N ILE A 166 11.70 6.56 0.02
CA ILE A 166 10.46 5.96 0.51
C ILE A 166 10.00 4.88 -0.47
N ASN A 167 9.34 3.82 0.03
CA ASN A 167 8.73 2.82 -0.83
C ASN A 167 7.34 3.29 -1.31
N PRO A 168 7.10 3.53 -2.61
CA PRO A 168 5.78 4.00 -3.10
C PRO A 168 4.67 2.95 -2.97
N SER A 169 5.01 1.69 -2.64
CA SER A 169 4.05 0.62 -2.34
C SER A 169 3.57 0.58 -0.88
N GLU A 170 3.96 1.53 -0.04
CA GLU A 170 3.58 1.56 1.38
C GLU A 170 2.07 1.87 1.54
N VAL A 171 1.29 0.87 1.97
CA VAL A 171 -0.12 1.05 2.32
C VAL A 171 -0.31 0.70 3.80
N LEU A 172 -0.51 1.74 4.61
CA LEU A 172 -0.97 1.63 5.98
C LEU A 172 -2.50 1.73 6.02
N TYR A 173 -3.16 0.66 6.45
CA TYR A 173 -4.60 0.64 6.66
C TYR A 173 -4.91 1.06 8.11
N LEU A 174 -5.77 2.08 8.26
CA LEU A 174 -6.28 2.53 9.56
C LEU A 174 -7.68 1.92 9.81
N ILE A 175 -7.73 0.97 10.73
CA ILE A 175 -8.93 0.17 11.03
C ILE A 175 -9.52 0.62 12.36
N ASN A 176 -10.75 1.10 12.37
CA ASN A 176 -11.48 1.45 13.59
C ASN A 176 -12.13 0.19 14.18
N GLY A 177 -11.28 -0.70 14.71
CA GLY A 177 -11.65 -2.00 15.27
C GLY A 177 -11.44 -2.09 16.79
N THR A 178 -11.75 -3.25 17.37
CA THR A 178 -11.46 -3.53 18.78
C THR A 178 -9.97 -3.84 18.98
N ASN A 179 -9.28 -3.01 19.78
CA ASN A 179 -7.85 -3.19 20.10
C ASN A 179 -7.52 -4.63 20.54
N TYR A 180 -6.63 -5.31 19.82
CA TYR A 180 -6.14 -6.64 20.17
C TYR A 180 -5.13 -6.58 21.32
N THR A 181 -5.33 -7.44 22.32
CA THR A 181 -4.49 -7.50 23.51
C THR A 181 -4.20 -8.94 23.94
N ASN A 182 -2.95 -9.18 24.33
CA ASN A 182 -2.42 -10.46 24.73
C ASN A 182 -1.66 -10.29 26.04
N LYS A 183 -1.94 -11.14 27.04
CA LYS A 183 -1.37 -11.02 28.40
C LYS A 183 -1.53 -9.59 29.00
N ASN A 184 -2.67 -8.95 28.73
CA ASN A 184 -3.03 -7.57 29.11
C ASN A 184 -2.12 -6.46 28.52
N LYS A 185 -1.41 -6.76 27.43
CA LYS A 185 -0.58 -5.83 26.64
C LYS A 185 -1.15 -5.72 25.23
N VAL A 186 -0.87 -4.64 24.51
CA VAL A 186 -1.30 -4.51 23.10
C VAL A 186 -0.51 -5.50 22.25
N GLU A 187 -1.21 -6.29 21.43
CA GLU A 187 -0.58 -7.28 20.55
C GLU A 187 0.03 -6.61 19.32
N ILE A 188 1.20 -7.07 18.91
CA ILE A 188 1.89 -6.65 17.69
C ILE A 188 2.23 -7.92 16.91
N SER A 189 1.50 -8.15 15.82
CA SER A 189 1.70 -9.31 14.95
C SER A 189 2.63 -8.90 13.82
N PHE A 190 3.83 -9.48 13.75
CA PHE A 190 4.82 -9.15 12.72
C PHE A 190 5.21 -10.38 11.92
N VAL A 191 4.77 -10.45 10.67
CA VAL A 191 5.03 -11.59 9.77
C VAL A 191 6.07 -11.18 8.74
N TYR A 192 7.15 -11.95 8.64
CA TYR A 192 8.29 -11.63 7.78
C TYR A 192 8.97 -12.89 7.25
N SER A 193 9.78 -12.78 6.19
CA SER A 193 10.57 -13.89 5.63
C SER A 193 12.04 -13.50 5.46
N ASN A 194 12.83 -14.32 4.78
CA ASN A 194 14.18 -13.96 4.37
C ASN A 194 14.17 -13.17 3.05
N SER A 195 13.52 -12.01 3.02
CA SER A 195 13.47 -11.08 1.88
C SER A 195 14.09 -9.72 2.24
N SER A 196 14.60 -8.96 1.26
CA SER A 196 15.23 -7.66 1.53
C SER A 196 14.25 -6.62 2.09
N PHE A 197 12.96 -6.69 1.72
CA PHE A 197 11.89 -5.88 2.32
C PHE A 197 11.66 -6.29 3.79
N SER A 198 11.60 -7.60 4.07
CA SER A 198 11.52 -8.12 5.45
C SER A 198 12.72 -7.69 6.30
N ALA A 199 13.91 -7.62 5.71
CA ALA A 199 15.13 -7.16 6.38
C ALA A 199 15.01 -5.70 6.83
N VAL A 200 14.61 -4.79 5.93
CA VAL A 200 14.33 -3.38 6.24
C VAL A 200 13.30 -3.25 7.36
N GLN A 201 12.15 -3.93 7.22
CA GLN A 201 11.06 -3.76 8.18
C GLN A 201 11.40 -4.34 9.55
N SER A 202 12.15 -5.44 9.61
CA SER A 202 12.61 -6.02 10.87
C SER A 202 13.60 -5.09 11.59
N LEU A 203 14.48 -4.40 10.85
CA LEU A 203 15.38 -3.37 11.40
C LEU A 203 14.61 -2.17 11.98
N ILE A 204 13.59 -1.68 11.25
CA ILE A 204 12.70 -0.60 11.72
C ILE A 204 11.97 -1.05 13.00
N MET A 205 11.34 -2.23 12.97
CA MET A 205 10.60 -2.80 14.10
C MET A 205 11.46 -3.03 15.34
N TYR A 206 12.65 -3.64 15.17
CA TYR A 206 13.63 -3.81 16.25
C TYR A 206 13.97 -2.48 16.93
N THR A 207 14.27 -1.45 16.13
CA THR A 207 14.71 -0.14 16.63
C THR A 207 13.55 0.63 17.27
N ALA A 208 12.34 0.54 16.70
CA ALA A 208 11.13 1.12 17.27
C ALA A 208 10.76 0.47 18.61
N LEU A 209 10.74 -0.86 18.68
CA LEU A 209 10.32 -1.62 19.87
C LEU A 209 11.31 -1.52 21.04
N LYS A 210 12.60 -1.24 20.77
CA LYS A 210 13.61 -0.94 21.80
C LYS A 210 13.34 0.35 22.59
N ALA A 211 12.44 1.22 22.13
CA ALA A 211 11.95 2.35 22.92
C ALA A 211 11.03 1.93 24.08
N PHE A 212 10.43 0.73 24.01
CA PHE A 212 9.32 0.30 24.89
C PHE A 212 9.60 -0.99 25.65
N GLY A 213 10.70 -1.68 25.35
CA GLY A 213 11.06 -2.97 25.92
C GLY A 213 12.46 -3.41 25.52
N ASN A 214 12.89 -4.57 26.02
CA ASN A 214 14.19 -5.16 25.70
C ASN A 214 14.02 -6.46 24.92
N PHE A 215 14.98 -6.73 24.02
CA PHE A 215 15.13 -8.03 23.37
C PHE A 215 16.27 -8.82 24.00
N SER A 216 16.08 -10.13 24.19
CA SER A 216 17.14 -11.11 24.47
C SER A 216 17.06 -12.28 23.48
N ASN A 217 18.13 -13.09 23.40
CA ASN A 217 18.24 -14.21 22.45
C ASN A 217 18.04 -13.84 20.97
N LEU A 218 18.32 -12.58 20.64
CA LEU A 218 18.26 -12.03 19.29
C LEU A 218 19.39 -12.62 18.41
N SER A 219 19.04 -13.11 17.23
CA SER A 219 19.98 -13.58 16.20
C SER A 219 19.90 -12.69 14.95
N THR A 220 20.84 -12.85 14.02
CA THR A 220 20.79 -12.20 12.70
C THR A 220 20.50 -13.20 11.59
N LEU A 221 19.89 -12.70 10.52
CA LEU A 221 19.64 -13.39 9.26
C LEU A 221 20.20 -12.53 8.12
N ILE A 222 20.46 -13.17 6.98
CA ILE A 222 20.91 -12.48 5.76
C ILE A 222 19.85 -12.72 4.69
N ALA A 223 19.12 -11.65 4.33
CA ALA A 223 18.25 -11.66 3.17
C ALA A 223 19.13 -11.82 1.92
N PRO A 224 18.82 -12.79 1.03
CA PRO A 224 19.67 -13.12 -0.09
C PRO A 224 19.53 -12.06 -1.19
N ARG A 225 20.56 -11.96 -2.02
CA ARG A 225 20.52 -11.18 -3.26
C ARG A 225 19.39 -11.63 -4.19
N VAL A 226 18.54 -10.69 -4.60
CA VAL A 226 17.43 -10.92 -5.56
C VAL A 226 17.54 -9.97 -6.75
N ALA A 227 17.42 -10.51 -7.96
CA ALA A 227 17.32 -9.73 -9.19
C ALA A 227 15.86 -9.35 -9.48
N PHE A 228 15.62 -8.07 -9.78
CA PHE A 228 14.30 -7.53 -10.14
C PHE A 228 14.20 -7.26 -11.64
N SER A 229 15.34 -7.03 -12.29
CA SER A 229 15.48 -6.88 -13.73
C SER A 229 16.86 -7.39 -14.18
N SER A 230 17.16 -7.29 -15.47
CA SER A 230 18.50 -7.58 -16.02
C SER A 230 19.59 -6.59 -15.57
N SER A 231 19.22 -5.47 -14.91
CA SER A 231 20.14 -4.44 -14.43
C SER A 231 20.05 -4.14 -12.94
N GLU A 232 18.95 -4.50 -12.27
CA GLU A 232 18.74 -4.23 -10.84
C GLU A 232 18.79 -5.51 -9.99
N THR A 233 19.70 -5.51 -9.02
CA THR A 233 19.75 -6.49 -7.93
C THR A 233 19.66 -5.78 -6.60
N LEU A 234 18.80 -6.29 -5.70
CA LEU A 234 18.98 -6.07 -4.27
C LEU A 234 20.14 -6.96 -3.84
N GLY A 235 21.13 -6.37 -3.18
CA GLY A 235 22.24 -7.10 -2.59
C GLY A 235 21.84 -7.84 -1.32
N ASP A 236 22.78 -8.61 -0.80
CA ASP A 236 22.61 -9.36 0.44
C ASP A 236 22.52 -8.39 1.64
N THR A 237 21.52 -8.52 2.52
CA THR A 237 21.27 -7.56 3.61
C THR A 237 21.14 -8.30 4.94
N GLU A 238 21.98 -7.97 5.92
CA GLU A 238 21.86 -8.52 7.27
C GLU A 238 20.77 -7.78 8.08
N PHE A 239 19.98 -8.53 8.85
CA PHE A 239 18.93 -7.99 9.70
C PHE A 239 18.72 -8.85 10.96
N TYR A 240 18.06 -8.29 11.98
CA TYR A 240 17.72 -9.03 13.19
C TYR A 240 16.51 -9.94 12.98
N ALA A 241 16.59 -11.19 13.47
CA ALA A 241 15.47 -12.09 13.55
C ALA A 241 14.68 -11.86 14.84
N LEU A 242 13.44 -11.41 14.72
CA LEU A 242 12.55 -11.22 15.87
C LEU A 242 11.90 -12.55 16.30
N ASN A 243 11.65 -13.47 15.36
CA ASN A 243 11.16 -14.82 15.64
C ASN A 243 12.23 -15.63 16.39
N GLY A 244 11.90 -16.09 17.60
CA GLY A 244 12.82 -16.80 18.48
C GLY A 244 13.64 -15.88 19.40
N SER A 245 13.46 -14.56 19.29
CA SER A 245 13.93 -13.61 20.30
C SER A 245 12.86 -13.42 21.39
N ASP A 246 13.30 -13.19 22.62
CA ASP A 246 12.41 -12.85 23.74
C ASP A 246 12.25 -11.32 23.81
N TYR A 247 11.05 -10.81 23.51
CA TYR A 247 10.72 -9.39 23.70
C TYR A 247 9.96 -9.15 25.01
N ASN A 248 10.52 -8.32 25.88
CA ASN A 248 9.88 -7.93 27.14
C ASN A 248 9.64 -6.41 27.21
N SER A 249 8.37 -6.03 27.05
CA SER A 249 7.84 -4.68 27.29
C SER A 249 6.79 -4.70 28.40
N ASN A 250 6.60 -3.57 29.09
CA ASN A 250 5.45 -3.40 30.00
C ASN A 250 4.12 -3.20 29.25
N TYR A 251 4.17 -2.76 27.99
CA TYR A 251 3.00 -2.25 27.25
C TYR A 251 2.58 -3.11 26.07
N PHE A 252 3.55 -3.74 25.41
CA PHE A 252 3.37 -4.48 24.16
C PHE A 252 3.72 -5.95 24.31
N TYR A 253 3.03 -6.79 23.53
CA TYR A 253 3.36 -8.18 23.33
C TYR A 253 3.61 -8.40 21.84
N LEU A 254 4.84 -8.75 21.48
CA LEU A 254 5.22 -9.04 20.10
C LEU A 254 4.96 -10.52 19.82
N GLU A 255 4.25 -10.81 18.74
CA GLU A 255 4.10 -12.15 18.16
C GLU A 255 4.78 -12.17 16.77
N PRO A 256 6.11 -12.40 16.72
CA PRO A 256 6.87 -12.39 15.48
C PRO A 256 6.81 -13.77 14.80
N SER A 257 6.33 -13.83 13.56
CA SER A 257 6.22 -15.06 12.76
C SER A 257 7.18 -15.04 11.58
N TYR A 258 8.16 -15.94 11.59
CA TYR A 258 9.12 -16.08 10.48
C TYR A 258 8.73 -17.18 9.48
N LEU A 259 8.60 -16.78 8.22
CA LEU A 259 8.23 -17.66 7.12
C LEU A 259 9.49 -18.19 6.42
N GLN A 260 9.98 -19.35 6.86
CA GLN A 260 11.01 -20.11 6.13
C GLN A 260 10.50 -20.65 4.78
N ASN A 261 9.22 -21.00 4.73
CA ASN A 261 8.56 -21.56 3.55
C ASN A 261 7.08 -21.18 3.62
N LEU A 262 6.60 -20.39 2.67
CA LEU A 262 5.24 -19.86 2.64
C LEU A 262 4.20 -21.00 2.61
N SER A 263 4.37 -21.90 1.65
CA SER A 263 3.43 -22.97 1.25
C SER A 263 3.05 -23.99 2.34
N SER A 264 3.77 -24.04 3.47
CA SER A 264 3.53 -25.01 4.54
C SER A 264 2.87 -24.46 5.80
N SER A 265 2.69 -23.13 5.93
CA SER A 265 2.06 -22.55 7.13
C SER A 265 0.53 -22.53 6.97
N PRO A 266 -0.26 -23.02 7.96
CA PRO A 266 -1.72 -22.90 7.92
C PRO A 266 -2.19 -21.45 8.11
N TYR A 267 -1.37 -20.60 8.74
CA TYR A 267 -1.63 -19.16 8.82
C TYR A 267 -1.40 -18.50 7.46
N VAL A 268 -0.37 -18.93 6.72
CA VAL A 268 -0.17 -18.52 5.34
C VAL A 268 -1.29 -19.05 4.44
N ASN A 269 -1.75 -20.30 4.56
CA ASN A 269 -2.89 -20.78 3.74
C ASN A 269 -4.19 -19.96 3.94
N ILE A 270 -4.31 -19.17 5.01
CA ILE A 270 -5.37 -18.16 5.19
C ILE A 270 -4.93 -16.80 4.62
N LEU A 271 -3.71 -16.34 4.95
CA LEU A 271 -3.19 -15.03 4.54
C LEU A 271 -2.87 -14.97 3.04
N GLU A 272 -2.17 -15.96 2.46
CA GLU A 272 -2.12 -16.21 1.01
C GLU A 272 -3.52 -16.32 0.44
N LYS A 273 -4.48 -17.04 1.03
CA LYS A 273 -5.83 -17.07 0.43
C LYS A 273 -6.42 -15.64 0.31
N GLN A 274 -6.27 -14.81 1.34
CA GLN A 274 -6.76 -13.42 1.35
C GLN A 274 -5.92 -12.47 0.47
N LEU A 275 -4.60 -12.66 0.37
CA LEU A 275 -3.67 -11.85 -0.41
C LEU A 275 -3.58 -12.29 -1.89
N PHE A 276 -3.83 -13.56 -2.19
CA PHE A 276 -3.86 -14.15 -3.52
C PHE A 276 -5.24 -13.91 -4.16
N GLU A 277 -6.34 -13.92 -3.38
CA GLU A 277 -7.62 -13.32 -3.81
C GLU A 277 -7.52 -11.79 -4.05
N PHE A 278 -6.44 -11.14 -3.59
CA PHE A 278 -6.08 -9.74 -3.87
C PHE A 278 -5.01 -9.58 -4.97
N ASP A 279 -4.34 -10.67 -5.41
CA ASP A 279 -3.16 -10.62 -6.32
C ASP A 279 -3.31 -11.42 -7.63
N GLN A 280 -4.42 -12.14 -7.89
CA GLN A 280 -4.56 -12.93 -9.14
C GLN A 280 -4.49 -12.10 -10.45
N ASN A 281 -4.52 -10.76 -10.36
CA ASN A 281 -4.60 -9.85 -11.50
C ASN A 281 -3.45 -8.84 -11.59
N SER A 282 -2.49 -8.86 -10.67
CA SER A 282 -1.29 -8.05 -10.85
C SER A 282 -0.44 -8.66 -11.98
N ALA A 283 0.17 -7.82 -12.83
CA ALA A 283 1.06 -8.28 -13.89
C ALA A 283 2.43 -8.81 -13.34
N TYR A 284 2.57 -8.88 -12.01
CA TYR A 284 3.75 -9.29 -11.27
C TYR A 284 3.33 -10.29 -10.19
N PRO A 285 3.38 -11.62 -10.43
CA PRO A 285 2.97 -12.60 -9.44
C PRO A 285 3.85 -12.49 -8.18
N LEU A 286 3.35 -11.81 -7.14
CA LEU A 286 4.15 -11.37 -6.00
C LEU A 286 4.75 -12.55 -5.22
N PHE A 287 4.08 -13.70 -5.30
CA PHE A 287 4.40 -14.90 -4.56
C PHE A 287 5.02 -16.03 -5.39
N SER A 288 4.98 -15.99 -6.74
CA SER A 288 5.59 -17.07 -7.54
C SER A 288 7.12 -17.01 -7.53
N ASN A 289 7.68 -15.82 -7.32
CA ASN A 289 9.09 -15.62 -6.97
C ASN A 289 9.22 -15.53 -5.43
N ILE A 290 9.14 -16.70 -4.79
CA ILE A 290 9.04 -16.94 -3.32
C ILE A 290 10.08 -16.17 -2.46
N GLY A 291 11.18 -15.69 -3.04
CA GLY A 291 12.17 -14.84 -2.35
C GLY A 291 11.70 -13.41 -2.00
N ASN A 292 10.58 -12.93 -2.54
CA ASN A 292 10.15 -11.53 -2.46
C ASN A 292 8.90 -11.26 -1.60
N PHE A 293 8.61 -12.11 -0.60
CA PHE A 293 7.54 -11.84 0.37
C PHE A 293 7.66 -10.43 0.98
N MET A 294 6.59 -9.65 0.89
CA MET A 294 6.46 -8.36 1.56
C MET A 294 6.11 -8.58 3.04
N PRO A 295 6.82 -7.97 4.00
CA PRO A 295 6.49 -8.10 5.40
C PRO A 295 5.10 -7.50 5.69
N PHE A 296 4.51 -7.97 6.79
CA PHE A 296 3.22 -7.54 7.30
C PHE A 296 3.35 -7.18 8.78
N MET A 297 2.79 -6.04 9.18
CA MET A 297 2.72 -5.58 10.56
C MET A 297 1.28 -5.24 10.90
N ASP A 298 0.73 -5.83 11.96
CA ASP A 298 -0.49 -5.35 12.63
C ASP A 298 -0.12 -4.87 14.04
N ILE A 299 -0.37 -3.60 14.33
CA ILE A 299 -0.30 -3.04 15.68
C ILE A 299 -1.72 -2.96 16.25
N GLY A 300 -2.06 -3.94 17.09
CA GLY A 300 -3.26 -3.98 17.92
C GLY A 300 -4.59 -4.01 17.19
N GLY A 301 -4.64 -4.40 15.90
CA GLY A 301 -5.86 -4.44 15.10
C GLY A 301 -6.31 -3.07 14.55
N ARG A 302 -5.52 -2.01 14.75
CA ARG A 302 -5.83 -0.63 14.30
C ARG A 302 -4.95 -0.16 13.15
N TYR A 303 -3.69 -0.60 13.10
CA TYR A 303 -2.69 -0.12 12.14
C TYR A 303 -2.07 -1.31 11.44
N ILE A 304 -2.41 -1.53 10.17
CA ILE A 304 -1.88 -2.63 9.37
C ILE A 304 -1.02 -2.09 8.22
N GLU A 305 0.28 -2.35 8.24
CA GLU A 305 1.19 -2.10 7.13
C GLU A 305 1.44 -3.38 6.34
N VAL A 306 1.43 -3.26 5.01
CA VAL A 306 1.90 -4.29 4.08
C VAL A 306 3.04 -3.70 3.25
N SER A 307 4.11 -4.48 3.04
CA SER A 307 5.42 -4.01 2.55
C SER A 307 6.28 -3.36 3.65
N SER A 308 7.39 -2.73 3.24
CA SER A 308 8.28 -1.98 4.14
C SER A 308 8.34 -0.51 3.76
N MET A 309 8.26 0.39 4.74
CA MET A 309 8.29 1.86 4.58
C MET A 309 9.43 2.41 3.69
N ILE A 310 10.56 1.71 3.62
CA ILE A 310 11.79 2.17 2.97
C ILE A 310 12.23 1.24 1.85
N ASN A 311 12.82 1.81 0.81
CA ASN A 311 13.42 1.10 -0.30
C ASN A 311 14.64 0.23 0.16
N PRO A 312 14.61 -1.11 -0.01
CA PRO A 312 15.68 -2.00 0.45
C PRO A 312 17.04 -1.81 -0.24
N LYS A 313 17.11 -1.05 -1.36
CA LYS A 313 18.38 -0.71 -2.02
C LYS A 313 19.36 0.04 -1.09
N LEU A 314 18.88 0.74 -0.06
CA LEU A 314 19.73 1.46 0.89
C LEU A 314 20.63 0.55 1.72
N PHE A 315 20.19 -0.67 2.01
CA PHE A 315 20.92 -1.63 2.86
C PHE A 315 21.52 -2.80 2.08
N ALA A 316 21.39 -2.79 0.75
CA ALA A 316 21.95 -3.81 -0.15
C ALA A 316 23.48 -3.94 0.01
N ASN A 317 23.95 -5.16 0.25
CA ASN A 317 25.35 -5.49 0.54
C ASN A 317 25.88 -4.79 1.81
N LYS A 318 25.10 -4.78 2.90
CA LYS A 318 25.51 -4.25 4.21
C LYS A 318 25.27 -5.25 5.34
N ASN A 319 26.20 -5.29 6.29
CA ASN A 319 26.02 -5.95 7.58
C ASN A 319 25.39 -5.00 8.63
N ILE A 320 24.94 -5.54 9.76
CA ILE A 320 24.30 -4.76 10.85
C ILE A 320 25.15 -3.55 11.27
N THR A 321 26.46 -3.71 11.42
CA THR A 321 27.34 -2.60 11.88
C THR A 321 27.45 -1.50 10.82
N GLU A 322 27.41 -1.83 9.53
CA GLU A 322 27.37 -0.83 8.45
C GLU A 322 26.02 -0.11 8.36
N ILE A 323 24.93 -0.81 8.69
CA ILE A 323 23.57 -0.27 8.75
C ILE A 323 23.43 0.69 9.94
N ASP A 324 23.85 0.30 11.15
CA ASP A 324 23.88 1.15 12.34
C ASP A 324 24.73 2.42 12.11
N ASN A 325 25.89 2.28 11.45
CA ASN A 325 26.73 3.42 11.06
C ASN A 325 26.08 4.31 9.98
N LEU A 326 25.21 3.78 9.10
CA LEU A 326 24.45 4.59 8.15
C LEU A 326 23.34 5.37 8.88
N ILE A 327 22.57 4.69 9.74
CA ILE A 327 21.43 5.22 10.48
C ILE A 327 21.86 6.36 11.43
N THR A 328 23.03 6.25 12.04
CA THR A 328 23.60 7.29 12.91
C THR A 328 24.15 8.51 12.15
N THR A 329 24.20 8.49 10.80
CA THR A 329 24.52 9.70 10.02
C THR A 329 23.27 10.49 9.65
N ASN A 330 23.36 11.82 9.77
CA ASN A 330 22.34 12.77 9.27
C ASN A 330 22.34 12.89 7.72
N LYS A 331 22.59 11.78 7.00
CA LYS A 331 22.41 11.67 5.54
C LYS A 331 20.96 11.32 5.23
N THR A 332 20.53 11.53 3.99
CA THR A 332 19.15 11.27 3.52
C THR A 332 18.66 9.87 3.89
N ASP A 333 19.50 8.86 3.72
CA ASP A 333 19.17 7.44 3.93
C ASP A 333 18.98 7.12 5.42
N GLY A 334 19.92 7.58 6.25
CA GLY A 334 19.84 7.46 7.71
C GLY A 334 18.68 8.27 8.29
N LYS A 335 18.38 9.45 7.73
CA LYS A 335 17.18 10.22 8.06
C LYS A 335 15.92 9.40 7.76
N ALA A 336 15.74 8.89 6.54
CA ALA A 336 14.56 8.12 6.16
C ALA A 336 14.31 6.89 7.06
N PHE A 337 15.38 6.23 7.53
CA PHE A 337 15.27 5.17 8.53
C PHE A 337 14.79 5.67 9.89
N ASN A 338 15.42 6.73 10.43
CA ASN A 338 15.00 7.32 11.69
C ASN A 338 13.56 7.87 11.61
N ASP A 339 13.15 8.43 10.47
CA ASP A 339 11.77 8.88 10.20
C ASP A 339 10.77 7.72 10.34
N SER A 340 11.11 6.54 9.82
CA SER A 340 10.27 5.34 9.80
C SER A 340 10.20 4.65 11.16
N VAL A 341 11.33 4.56 11.87
CA VAL A 341 11.40 4.14 13.27
C VAL A 341 10.53 5.05 14.15
N TYR A 342 10.65 6.36 13.96
CA TYR A 342 9.85 7.37 14.64
C TYR A 342 8.35 7.24 14.29
N PHE A 343 8.01 6.87 13.06
CA PHE A 343 6.63 6.66 12.65
C PHE A 343 6.01 5.46 13.37
N VAL A 344 6.66 4.29 13.37
CA VAL A 344 6.22 3.13 14.14
C VAL A 344 6.12 3.47 15.64
N GLN A 345 7.09 4.21 16.21
CA GLN A 345 7.00 4.69 17.59
C GLN A 345 5.77 5.59 17.84
N THR A 346 5.37 6.41 16.86
CA THR A 346 4.18 7.25 16.94
C THR A 346 2.89 6.43 16.92
N LEU A 347 2.82 5.38 16.07
CA LEU A 347 1.70 4.43 16.07
C LEU A 347 1.59 3.67 17.40
N LEU A 348 2.73 3.22 17.97
CA LEU A 348 2.79 2.58 19.28
C LEU A 348 2.36 3.52 20.41
N CYS A 349 2.77 4.79 20.38
CA CYS A 349 2.37 5.79 21.37
C CYS A 349 0.86 6.07 21.42
N SER A 350 0.11 5.76 20.34
CA SER A 350 -1.36 5.87 20.32
C SER A 350 -2.05 5.03 21.40
N TYR A 351 -1.42 3.92 21.80
CA TYR A 351 -1.98 2.97 22.76
C TYR A 351 -1.62 3.26 24.22
N ILE A 352 -0.45 3.87 24.47
CA ILE A 352 0.09 4.01 25.84
C ILE A 352 0.01 5.44 26.37
N GLY A 353 -0.19 6.42 25.49
CA GLY A 353 -0.34 7.83 25.84
C GLY A 353 0.97 8.58 26.11
N TYR A 354 0.84 9.90 26.25
CA TYR A 354 1.95 10.85 26.09
C TYR A 354 2.88 11.03 27.32
N ASN A 355 2.66 10.29 28.40
CA ASN A 355 3.22 10.65 29.71
C ASN A 355 4.47 9.85 30.10
N THR A 356 4.94 8.92 29.27
CA THR A 356 6.04 7.99 29.58
C THR A 356 7.06 7.87 28.44
N GLY A 357 8.35 7.97 28.80
CA GLY A 357 9.46 7.68 27.89
C GLY A 357 9.39 8.42 26.56
N VAL A 358 9.57 7.68 25.45
CA VAL A 358 9.60 8.22 24.09
C VAL A 358 8.31 8.96 23.71
N CYS A 359 7.14 8.55 24.22
CA CYS A 359 5.85 9.20 23.92
C CYS A 359 5.70 10.62 24.52
N SER A 360 6.63 11.06 25.36
CA SER A 360 6.70 12.44 25.84
C SER A 360 7.35 13.41 24.85
N ASN A 361 7.92 12.90 23.75
CA ASN A 361 8.47 13.72 22.66
C ASN A 361 7.36 14.59 22.04
N SER A 362 7.59 15.91 21.96
CA SER A 362 6.62 16.89 21.46
C SER A 362 6.25 16.68 19.98
N THR A 363 7.17 16.18 19.15
CA THR A 363 6.87 15.85 17.75
C THR A 363 5.95 14.64 17.67
N ILE A 364 6.24 13.56 18.43
CA ILE A 364 5.38 12.36 18.48
C ILE A 364 3.98 12.73 18.94
N LYS A 365 3.88 13.58 19.96
CA LYS A 365 2.60 14.10 20.45
C LYS A 365 1.82 14.88 19.38
N ASN A 366 2.50 15.68 18.55
CA ASN A 366 1.88 16.44 17.48
C ASN A 366 1.43 15.55 16.32
N ASP A 367 2.30 14.67 15.82
CA ASP A 367 1.99 13.77 14.71
C ASP A 367 0.87 12.77 15.10
N LEU A 368 0.85 12.30 16.36
CA LEU A 368 -0.24 11.46 16.88
C LEU A 368 -1.56 12.23 17.07
N ASN A 369 -1.53 13.52 17.42
CA ASN A 369 -2.74 14.36 17.38
C ASN A 369 -3.27 14.49 15.94
N ASN A 370 -2.38 14.64 14.95
CA ASN A 370 -2.77 14.67 13.54
C ASN A 370 -3.42 13.34 13.12
N ILE A 371 -2.78 12.20 13.40
CA ILE A 371 -3.32 10.85 13.09
C ILE A 371 -4.70 10.62 13.73
N ASN A 372 -4.88 10.99 15.01
CA ASN A 372 -6.17 10.88 15.70
C ASN A 372 -7.22 11.92 15.25
N SER A 373 -6.88 12.84 14.35
CA SER A 373 -7.85 13.74 13.69
C SER A 373 -8.28 13.26 12.30
N LEU A 374 -7.74 12.12 11.84
CA LEU A 374 -8.12 11.45 10.59
C LEU A 374 -9.15 10.32 10.79
N THR A 375 -9.34 9.89 12.06
CA THR A 375 -10.45 9.06 12.56
C THR A 375 -11.60 9.90 13.07
#